data_AF-A0A9P6MQQ2-F1
#
_entry.id   AF-A0A9P6MQQ2-F1
#
_cell.length_a   1.000
_cell.length_b   1.000
_cell.length_c   1.000
_cell.angle_alpha   90.00
_cell.angle_beta   90.00
_cell.angle_gamma   90.00
#
_symmetry.space_group_name_H-M   'P 1'
#
loop_
_entity.id
_entity.type
_entity.pdbx_description
1 polymer ?
#
loop_
_entity_poly.entity_id
_entity_poly.type
_entity_poly.pdbx_seq_one_letter_code
_entity_poly.pdbx_strand_id
1 'polypeptide(L)'
;DGLIPWRESTNSDGYWYITPFTEKYYRIKNQLSGKCIYYNVDEKRPICWKDSGNSDGIWELVPTSTAGQYKIKNVLTPNIYLYHNHERGLIGYWDNGENDGIWQIVA
;
A
#
# COMPACT_ATOMS: atom_id res chain seq x y z
N ASP A 1 -6.50 11.25 -14.37
CA ASP A 1 -6.45 9.93 -13.72
C ASP A 1 -6.09 10.03 -12.24
N GLY A 2 -7.02 10.60 -11.47
CA GLY A 2 -6.88 10.83 -10.02
C GLY A 2 -7.51 9.68 -9.23
N LEU A 3 -6.76 9.14 -8.27
CA LEU A 3 -7.28 8.21 -7.28
C LEU A 3 -8.00 9.03 -6.22
N ILE A 4 -9.33 8.89 -6.18
CA ILE A 4 -10.18 9.51 -5.16
C ILE A 4 -10.16 8.58 -3.94
N PRO A 5 -9.95 9.09 -2.71
CA PRO A 5 -10.04 8.25 -1.52
C PRO A 5 -11.50 7.83 -1.35
N TRP A 6 -11.77 6.55 -1.57
CA TRP A 6 -13.11 6.00 -1.35
C TRP A 6 -13.40 6.01 0.14
N ARG A 7 -14.35 6.88 0.55
CA ARG A 7 -15.14 6.72 1.77
C ARG A 7 -15.65 5.29 1.81
N GLU A 8 -15.70 4.71 3.02
CA GLU A 8 -16.25 3.39 3.29
C GLU A 8 -17.47 3.11 2.42
N SER A 9 -17.24 2.31 1.39
CA SER A 9 -18.26 1.93 0.46
C SER A 9 -18.44 0.44 0.58
N THR A 10 -19.68 0.05 0.77
CA THR A 10 -20.09 -1.33 0.98
C THR A 10 -19.99 -2.16 -0.30
N ASN A 11 -19.53 -1.55 -1.40
CA ASN A 11 -19.08 -2.19 -2.62
C ASN A 11 -17.62 -2.64 -2.46
N SER A 12 -17.34 -3.90 -2.81
CA SER A 12 -16.12 -4.66 -2.57
C SER A 12 -14.79 -4.07 -3.08
N ASP A 13 -14.80 -2.89 -3.69
CA ASP A 13 -13.61 -2.17 -4.17
C ASP A 13 -12.75 -1.58 -3.05
N GLY A 14 -13.29 -1.48 -1.83
CA GLY A 14 -12.56 -1.03 -0.64
C GLY A 14 -11.70 -2.12 0.04
N TYR A 15 -11.87 -3.40 -0.31
CA TYR A 15 -11.13 -4.49 0.32
C TYR A 15 -9.83 -4.79 -0.43
N TRP A 16 -8.73 -4.72 0.31
CA TRP A 16 -7.38 -5.01 -0.16
C TRP A 16 -6.81 -6.18 0.62
N TYR A 17 -6.33 -7.18 -0.11
CA TYR A 17 -5.68 -8.34 0.47
C TYR A 17 -4.17 -8.20 0.44
N ILE A 18 -3.56 -8.48 1.58
CA ILE A 18 -2.13 -8.73 1.68
C ILE A 18 -1.89 -10.17 1.22
N THR A 19 -1.38 -10.34 0.01
CA THR A 19 -1.08 -11.64 -0.58
C THR A 19 0.42 -11.92 -0.48
N PRO A 20 0.86 -13.06 0.07
CA PRO A 20 2.27 -13.42 0.09
C PRO A 20 2.88 -13.46 -1.32
N PHE A 21 4.02 -12.82 -1.49
CA PHE A 21 4.89 -12.95 -2.68
C PHE A 21 6.08 -13.87 -2.36
N THR A 22 6.66 -13.71 -1.17
CA THR A 22 7.64 -14.61 -0.56
C THR A 22 7.33 -14.71 0.94
N GLU A 23 8.17 -15.40 1.72
CA GLU A 23 8.05 -15.43 3.19
C GLU A 23 8.12 -14.03 3.84
N LYS A 24 8.83 -13.09 3.21
CA LYS A 24 9.06 -11.74 3.75
C LYS A 24 8.23 -10.65 3.06
N TYR A 25 7.88 -10.85 1.80
CA TYR A 25 7.33 -9.79 0.94
C TYR A 25 5.92 -10.11 0.44
N TYR A 26 5.16 -9.07 0.17
CA TYR A 26 3.73 -9.15 -0.12
C TYR A 26 3.32 -8.30 -1.33
N ARG A 27 2.16 -8.66 -1.91
CA ARG A 27 1.36 -7.84 -2.82
C ARG A 27 0.16 -7.29 -2.05
N ILE A 28 -0.27 -6.08 -2.39
CA ILE A 28 -1.51 -5.48 -1.90
C ILE A 28 -2.50 -5.51 -3.05
N LYS A 29 -3.43 -6.46 -3.04
CA LYS A 29 -4.30 -6.80 -4.16
C LYS A 29 -5.74 -6.39 -3.89
N ASN A 30 -6.35 -5.65 -4.81
CA ASN A 30 -7.76 -5.32 -4.75
C ASN A 30 -8.59 -6.59 -4.97
N GLN A 31 -9.55 -6.85 -4.09
CA GLN A 31 -10.38 -8.05 -4.15
C GLN A 31 -11.20 -8.16 -5.43
N LEU A 32 -11.84 -7.07 -5.87
CA LEU A 32 -12.75 -7.10 -7.02
C LEU A 32 -12.02 -7.17 -8.35
N SER A 33 -11.07 -6.26 -8.57
CA SER A 33 -10.39 -6.11 -9.86
C SER A 33 -9.18 -7.03 -10.04
N GLY A 34 -8.64 -7.57 -8.95
CA GLY A 34 -7.39 -8.33 -8.94
C GLY A 34 -6.13 -7.50 -9.26
N LYS A 35 -6.26 -6.18 -9.41
CA LYS A 35 -5.13 -5.27 -9.57
C LYS A 35 -4.37 -5.12 -8.25
N CYS A 36 -3.09 -4.76 -8.31
CA CYS A 36 -2.28 -4.52 -7.13
C CYS A 36 -1.87 -3.06 -6.99
N ILE A 37 -1.50 -2.65 -5.78
CA ILE A 37 -0.84 -1.38 -5.52
C ILE A 37 0.63 -1.47 -5.95
N TYR A 38 1.04 -0.53 -6.79
CA TYR A 38 2.40 -0.31 -7.27
C TYR A 38 2.85 1.10 -6.91
N TYR A 39 4.13 1.31 -6.62
CA TYR A 39 4.69 2.65 -6.49
C TYR A 39 5.24 3.11 -7.85
N ASN A 40 4.60 4.11 -8.45
CA ASN A 40 5.12 4.72 -9.66
C ASN A 40 6.17 5.78 -9.27
N VAL A 41 7.43 5.53 -9.62
CA VAL A 41 8.58 6.39 -9.29
C VAL A 41 8.49 7.74 -10.01
N ASP A 42 8.02 7.75 -11.27
CA ASP A 42 7.93 8.96 -12.08
C ASP A 42 6.83 9.89 -11.56
N GLU A 43 5.67 9.32 -11.22
CA GLU A 43 4.54 10.07 -10.66
C GLU A 43 4.66 10.30 -9.14
N LYS A 44 5.68 9.71 -8.50
CA LYS A 44 5.93 9.74 -7.05
C LYS A 44 4.71 9.36 -6.21
N ARG A 45 3.89 8.43 -6.70
CA ARG A 45 2.65 8.03 -6.03
C ARG A 45 2.31 6.56 -6.21
N PRO A 46 1.52 5.97 -5.30
CA PRO A 46 0.94 4.67 -5.50
C PRO A 46 -0.10 4.71 -6.63
N ILE A 47 -0.11 3.67 -7.45
CA ILE A 47 -1.08 3.44 -8.52
C ILE A 47 -1.67 2.04 -8.38
N CYS A 48 -2.85 1.83 -8.93
CA CYS A 48 -3.49 0.52 -9.00
C CYS A 48 -3.32 -0.03 -10.42
N TRP A 49 -2.59 -1.14 -10.56
CA TRP A 49 -2.22 -1.68 -11.88
C TRP A 49 -2.39 -3.19 -11.94
N LYS A 50 -2.47 -3.72 -13.18
CA LYS A 50 -2.45 -5.17 -13.39
C LYS A 50 -1.17 -5.74 -12.79
N ASP A 51 -1.29 -6.87 -12.10
CA ASP A 51 -0.11 -7.53 -11.54
C ASP A 51 0.85 -7.96 -12.66
N SER A 52 2.04 -7.37 -12.67
CA SER A 52 3.10 -7.59 -13.64
C SER A 52 4.27 -8.39 -13.08
N GLY A 53 4.30 -8.65 -11.77
CA GLY A 53 5.45 -9.30 -11.12
C GLY A 53 6.62 -8.35 -10.82
N ASN A 54 6.54 -7.07 -11.20
CA ASN A 54 7.62 -6.10 -10.99
C ASN A 54 7.78 -5.70 -9.51
N SER A 55 9.00 -5.27 -9.15
CA SER A 55 9.43 -4.97 -7.77
C SER A 55 8.82 -3.69 -7.17
N ASP A 56 8.39 -2.77 -8.02
CA ASP A 56 7.64 -1.56 -7.64
C ASP A 56 6.28 -1.86 -7.02
N GLY A 57 5.71 -3.05 -7.21
CA GLY A 57 4.51 -3.51 -6.53
C GLY A 57 4.75 -4.53 -5.42
N ILE A 58 6.00 -4.74 -5.01
CA ILE A 58 6.37 -5.62 -3.89
C ILE A 58 6.56 -4.77 -2.65
N TRP A 59 5.93 -5.19 -1.55
CA TRP A 59 5.89 -4.46 -0.30
C TRP A 59 6.39 -5.33 0.87
N GLU A 60 7.06 -4.70 1.82
CA GLU A 60 7.48 -5.28 3.09
C GLU A 60 6.60 -4.72 4.21
N LEU A 61 6.07 -5.60 5.06
CA LEU A 61 5.39 -5.22 6.29
C LEU A 61 6.41 -5.09 7.41
N VAL A 62 6.72 -3.85 7.80
CA VAL A 62 7.67 -3.54 8.85
C VAL A 62 6.89 -3.37 10.16
N PRO A 63 7.04 -4.27 11.15
CA PRO A 63 6.30 -4.16 12.41
C PRO A 63 6.70 -2.89 13.17
N THR A 64 5.73 -2.27 13.84
CA THR A 64 6.01 -1.17 14.78
C THR A 64 6.22 -1.72 16.19
N SER A 65 6.42 -0.83 17.18
CA SER A 65 6.44 -1.21 18.60
C SER A 65 5.09 -1.69 19.12
N THR A 66 4.00 -1.43 18.38
CA THR A 66 2.64 -1.83 18.75
C THR A 66 2.26 -3.07 17.96
N ALA A 67 1.85 -4.13 18.67
CA ALA A 67 1.45 -5.39 18.04
C ALA A 67 0.28 -5.19 17.06
N GLY A 68 0.38 -5.82 15.89
CA GLY A 68 -0.65 -5.74 14.84
C GLY A 68 -0.61 -4.47 13.98
N GLN A 69 0.34 -3.57 14.25
CA GLN A 69 0.58 -2.37 13.45
C GLN A 69 1.86 -2.49 12.63
N TYR A 70 1.81 -1.99 11.40
CA TYR A 70 2.90 -2.11 10.43
C TYR A 70 3.08 -0.81 9.66
N LYS A 71 4.33 -0.53 9.27
CA LYS A 71 4.62 0.35 8.14
C LYS A 71 4.73 -0.51 6.89
N ILE A 72 4.27 0.00 5.75
CA ILE A 72 4.28 -0.73 4.49
C ILE A 72 5.33 -0.12 3.58
N LYS A 73 6.47 -0.79 3.44
CA LYS A 73 7.66 -0.27 2.74
C LYS A 73 7.74 -0.82 1.32
N ASN A 74 8.05 0.02 0.34
CA ASN A 74 8.26 -0.42 -1.03
C ASN A 74 9.64 -1.09 -1.20
N VAL A 75 9.72 -2.22 -1.90
CA VAL A 75 10.99 -2.94 -2.09
C VAL A 75 11.90 -2.24 -3.11
N LEU A 76 11.34 -1.74 -4.23
CA LEU A 76 12.13 -1.03 -5.23
C LEU A 76 12.66 0.32 -4.70
N THR A 77 11.85 1.00 -3.91
CA THR A 77 12.15 2.35 -3.39
C THR A 77 12.16 2.32 -1.87
N PRO A 78 13.23 1.84 -1.22
CA PRO A 78 13.23 1.47 0.21
C PRO A 78 13.09 2.64 1.19
N ASN A 79 13.17 3.88 0.71
CA ASN A 79 12.89 5.07 1.51
C ASN A 79 11.42 5.49 1.43
N ILE A 80 10.59 4.76 0.69
CA ILE A 80 9.17 5.06 0.50
C ILE A 80 8.31 4.05 1.23
N TYR A 81 7.35 4.59 1.96
CA TYR A 81 6.31 3.89 2.66
C TYR A 81 4.94 4.31 2.12
N LEU A 82 3.97 3.41 2.18
CA LEU A 82 2.59 3.71 1.87
C LEU A 82 2.00 4.54 3.01
N TYR A 83 1.43 5.71 2.69
CA TYR A 83 0.85 6.65 3.64
C TYR A 83 -0.58 7.00 3.20
N HIS A 84 -1.45 7.26 4.18
CA HIS A 84 -2.74 7.90 3.92
C HIS A 84 -2.62 9.40 4.15
N ASN A 85 -2.91 10.18 3.12
CA ASN A 85 -3.04 11.63 3.24
C ASN A 85 -4.52 12.03 3.09
N HIS A 86 -5.00 12.87 4.00
CA HIS A 86 -6.41 13.28 4.03
C HIS A 86 -6.91 13.98 2.76
N GLU A 87 -6.05 14.71 2.04
CA GLU A 87 -6.43 15.46 0.84
C GLU A 87 -6.19 14.65 -0.44
N ARG A 88 -5.15 13.81 -0.46
CA ARG A 88 -4.65 13.14 -1.67
C ARG A 88 -4.92 11.64 -1.70
N GLY A 89 -5.44 11.07 -0.62
CA GLY A 89 -5.58 9.63 -0.46
C GLY A 89 -4.23 8.94 -0.28
N LEU A 90 -4.04 7.78 -0.92
CA LEU A 90 -2.81 7.01 -0.82
C LEU A 90 -1.64 7.73 -1.50
N ILE A 91 -0.56 7.93 -0.74
CA ILE A 91 0.68 8.52 -1.23
C ILE A 91 1.88 7.61 -0.86
N GLY A 92 3.00 7.83 -1.53
CA GLY A 92 4.28 7.28 -1.12
C GLY A 92 5.08 8.39 -0.46
N TYR A 93 5.53 8.15 0.76
CA TYR A 93 6.25 9.17 1.54
C TYR A 93 7.41 8.56 2.31
N TRP A 94 8.39 9.38 2.65
CA TRP A 94 9.45 8.92 3.55
C TRP A 94 8.90 8.76 4.96
N ASP A 95 9.52 7.87 5.72
CA ASP A 95 9.19 7.71 7.13
C ASP A 95 9.58 8.98 7.90
N ASN A 96 8.58 9.73 8.32
CA ASN A 96 8.73 10.95 9.13
C ASN A 96 8.35 10.72 10.60
N GLY A 97 8.04 9.48 10.99
CA GLY A 97 7.59 9.14 12.34
C GLY A 97 6.12 9.50 12.64
N GLU A 98 5.37 10.03 11.68
CA GLU A 98 3.94 10.30 11.85
C GLU A 98 3.09 9.04 11.72
N ASN A 99 1.88 9.10 12.30
CA ASN A 99 0.98 7.95 12.37
C ASN A 99 0.29 7.64 11.04
N ASP A 100 0.30 8.55 10.08
CA ASP A 100 -0.37 8.40 8.77
C ASP A 100 0.23 7.29 7.89
N GLY A 101 1.39 6.77 8.26
CA GLY A 101 2.05 5.61 7.66
C GLY A 101 1.92 4.31 8.46
N ILE A 102 1.15 4.32 9.55
CA ILE A 102 0.91 3.15 10.41
C ILE A 102 -0.41 2.49 10.00
N TRP A 103 -0.32 1.25 9.56
CA TRP A 103 -1.43 0.45 9.07
C TRP A 103 -1.75 -0.68 10.03
N GLN A 104 -3.04 -0.91 10.24
CA GLN A 104 -3.54 -2.12 10.85
C GLN A 104 -4.06 -3.05 9.75
N ILE A 105 -3.61 -4.30 9.76
CA ILE A 105 -4.12 -5.33 8.86
C ILE A 105 -5.22 -6.07 9.61
N VAL A 106 -6.45 -5.98 9.10
CA VAL A 106 -7.64 -6.61 9.68
C VAL A 106 -8.08 -7.78 8.80
N ALA A 107 -8.67 -8.79 9.44
CA ALA A 107 -9.21 -9.99 8.79
C ALA A 107 -10.70 -9.86 8.51
#